data_AF-A0A2N6FZQ6-F1
#
_entry.id   AF-A0A2N6FZQ6-F1
#
_cell.length_a   1.000
_cell.length_b   1.000
_cell.length_c   1.000
_cell.angle_alpha   90.00
_cell.angle_beta   90.00
_cell.angle_gamma   90.00
#
_symmetry.space_group_name_H-M   'P 1'
#
loop_
_entity.id
_entity.type
_entity.pdbx_description
1 polymer ?
#
loop_
_entity_poly.entity_id
_entity_poly.type
_entity_poly.pdbx_seq_one_letter_code
_entity_poly.pdbx_strand_id
1 'polypeptide(L)'
;MQYVRKVVPKALLVAVASGIYLFFVNFGDIADEGLSNFQILLGIKAVLGLWLGIRGILQVFFSIQPLVFKSHIFPFILVIIIIFLSQIMFSV
;
A
#
# COMPACT_ATOMS: atom_id res chain seq x y z
N MET A 1 -5.56 -4.68 26.48
CA MET A 1 -5.62 -3.68 25.39
C MET A 1 -4.45 -2.68 25.36
N GLN A 2 -3.80 -2.34 26.48
CA GLN A 2 -2.69 -1.35 26.50
C GLN A 2 -1.48 -1.73 25.63
N TYR A 3 -1.06 -2.99 25.63
CA TYR A 3 0.09 -3.45 24.82
C TYR A 3 -0.20 -3.43 23.32
N VAL A 4 -1.38 -3.87 22.89
CA VAL A 4 -1.80 -3.87 21.48
C VAL A 4 -1.74 -2.46 20.88
N ARG A 5 -2.23 -1.45 21.60
CA ARG A 5 -2.19 -0.05 21.15
C ARG A 5 -0.76 0.50 20.97
N LYS A 6 0.25 -0.06 21.65
CA LYS A 6 1.66 0.32 21.48
C LYS A 6 2.33 -0.39 20.29
N VAL A 7 1.88 -1.59 19.94
CA VAL A 7 2.51 -2.42 18.90
C VAL A 7 1.92 -2.11 17.51
N VAL A 8 0.62 -1.83 17.43
CA VAL A 8 -0.07 -1.55 16.16
C VAL A 8 0.58 -0.41 15.35
N PRO A 9 0.97 0.74 15.93
CA PRO A 9 1.66 1.80 15.19
C PRO A 9 2.99 1.36 14.58
N LYS A 10 3.75 0.55 15.31
CA LYS A 10 5.06 0.06 14.87
C LYS A 10 4.90 -0.97 13.76
N ALA A 11 3.92 -1.87 13.89
CA ALA A 11 3.60 -2.86 12.87
C ALA A 11 3.19 -2.20 11.54
N LEU A 12 2.46 -1.08 11.59
CA LEU A 12 2.10 -0.31 10.40
C LEU A 12 3.33 0.23 9.66
N LEU A 13 4.27 0.83 10.37
CA LEU A 13 5.53 1.32 9.79
C LEU A 13 6.32 0.19 9.12
N VAL A 14 6.42 -0.96 9.80
CA VAL A 14 7.09 -2.15 9.27
C VAL A 14 6.39 -2.63 8.00
N ALA A 15 5.06 -2.71 7.98
CA ALA A 15 4.29 -3.14 6.81
C ALA A 15 4.50 -2.22 5.59
N VAL A 16 4.49 -0.90 5.81
CA VAL A 16 4.75 0.09 4.74
C VAL A 16 6.18 -0.04 4.23
N ALA A 17 7.17 -0.11 5.13
CA ALA A 17 8.58 -0.25 4.76
C ALA A 17 8.83 -1.57 4.00
N SER A 18 8.29 -2.69 4.47
CA SER A 18 8.39 -3.98 3.79
C SER A 18 7.70 -3.95 2.43
N GLY A 19 6.57 -3.26 2.31
CA GLY A 19 5.86 -3.10 1.04
C GLY A 19 6.69 -2.31 0.01
N ILE A 20 7.32 -1.21 0.42
CA ILE A 20 8.22 -0.41 -0.43
C ILE A 20 9.43 -1.25 -0.86
N TYR A 21 10.02 -1.98 0.09
CA TYR A 21 11.16 -2.85 -0.21
C TYR A 21 10.79 -3.96 -1.22
N LEU A 22 9.66 -4.63 -1.01
CA LEU A 22 9.18 -5.64 -1.95
C LEU A 22 8.85 -5.05 -3.32
N PHE A 23 8.30 -3.84 -3.38
CA PHE A 23 8.11 -3.14 -4.65
C PHE A 23 9.44 -2.95 -5.38
N PHE A 24 10.46 -2.42 -4.69
CA PHE A 24 11.79 -2.21 -5.28
C PHE A 24 12.42 -3.52 -5.80
N VAL A 25 12.35 -4.60 -5.03
CA VAL A 25 12.91 -5.90 -5.42
C VAL A 25 12.17 -6.53 -6.60
N ASN A 26 10.84 -6.38 -6.66
CA ASN A 26 10.01 -7.04 -7.69
C ASN A 26 9.74 -6.18 -8.92
N PHE A 27 10.08 -4.88 -8.92
CA PHE A 27 9.86 -4.02 -10.08
C PHE A 27 10.78 -4.39 -11.25
N GLY A 28 12.03 -4.76 -10.96
CA GLY A 28 13.01 -5.16 -11.97
C GLY A 28 13.43 -4.02 -12.90
N ASP A 29 14.17 -4.38 -13.95
CA ASP A 29 14.64 -3.43 -14.95
C ASP A 29 13.55 -3.09 -15.97
N ILE A 30 13.59 -1.86 -16.49
CA ILE A 30 12.69 -1.41 -17.55
C ILE A 30 13.38 -1.69 -18.88
N ALA A 31 12.75 -2.51 -19.72
CA ALA A 31 13.26 -2.81 -21.06
C ALA A 31 13.12 -1.59 -22.00
N ASP A 32 13.88 -1.57 -23.10
CA ASP A 32 13.82 -0.49 -24.10
C ASP A 32 12.43 -0.36 -24.75
N GLU A 33 11.63 -1.43 -24.72
CA GLU A 33 10.26 -1.53 -25.23
C GLU A 33 9.24 -0.86 -24.29
N GLY A 34 9.63 -0.52 -23.07
CA GLY A 34 8.81 0.10 -22.04
C GLY A 34 8.45 -0.81 -20.87
N LEU A 35 7.42 -0.41 -20.11
CA LEU A 35 6.96 -1.15 -18.93
C LEU A 35 6.10 -2.35 -19.34
N SER A 36 6.40 -3.51 -18.76
CA SER A 36 5.53 -4.70 -18.90
C SER A 36 4.16 -4.49 -18.24
N ASN A 37 3.16 -5.24 -18.69
CA ASN A 37 1.82 -5.25 -18.06
C ASN A 37 1.91 -5.54 -16.55
N PHE A 38 2.81 -6.43 -16.14
CA PHE A 38 3.07 -6.71 -14.73
C PHE A 38 3.60 -5.48 -13.98
N GLN A 39 4.61 -4.79 -14.51
CA GLN A 39 5.17 -3.58 -13.89
C GLN A 39 4.14 -2.44 -13.80
N ILE A 40 3.28 -2.28 -14.81
CA ILE A 40 2.18 -1.30 -14.80
C ILE A 40 1.20 -1.61 -13.66
N LEU A 41 0.73 -2.86 -13.56
CA LEU A 41 -0.18 -3.28 -12.49
C LEU A 41 0.46 -3.20 -11.11
N LEU A 42 1.74 -3.60 -10.99
CA LEU A 42 2.53 -3.48 -9.77
C LEU A 42 2.67 -2.01 -9.35
N GLY A 43 2.90 -1.10 -10.30
CA GLY A 43 2.97 0.34 -10.06
C GLY A 43 1.64 0.90 -9.53
N ILE A 44 0.51 0.56 -10.16
CA ILE A 44 -0.82 0.96 -9.68
C ILE A 44 -1.05 0.44 -8.25
N LYS A 45 -0.75 -0.85 -8.01
CA LYS A 45 -0.87 -1.47 -6.69
C LYS A 45 -0.01 -0.76 -5.64
N ALA A 46 1.22 -0.41 -5.99
CA ALA A 46 2.14 0.27 -5.10
C ALA A 46 1.67 1.68 -4.74
N VAL A 47 1.14 2.46 -5.69
CA VAL A 47 0.58 3.79 -5.43
C VAL A 47 -0.61 3.71 -4.48
N LEU A 48 -1.55 2.79 -4.72
CA LEU A 48 -2.71 2.59 -3.84
C LEU A 48 -2.30 2.15 -2.44
N GLY A 49 -1.33 1.22 -2.34
CA GLY A 49 -0.79 0.74 -1.07
C GLY A 49 -0.02 1.83 -0.29
N LEU A 50 0.81 2.61 -0.98
CA LEU A 50 1.55 3.72 -0.39
C LEU A 50 0.61 4.80 0.14
N TRP A 51 -0.43 5.15 -0.63
CA TRP A 51 -1.44 6.09 -0.17
C TRP A 51 -2.12 5.63 1.13
N LEU A 52 -2.53 4.36 1.21
CA LEU A 52 -3.10 3.77 2.43
C LEU A 52 -2.10 3.77 3.60
N GLY A 53 -0.84 3.43 3.33
CA GLY A 53 0.24 3.40 4.30
C GLY A 53 0.53 4.78 4.90
N ILE A 54 0.74 5.77 4.03
CA ILE A 54 0.98 7.17 4.41
C ILE A 54 -0.20 7.70 5.22
N ARG A 55 -1.43 7.48 4.75
CA ARG A 55 -2.64 7.86 5.50
C ARG A 55 -2.65 7.24 6.90
N GLY A 56 -2.36 5.95 7.02
CA GLY A 56 -2.32 5.27 8.31
C GLY A 56 -1.27 5.86 9.25
N ILE A 57 -0.07 6.13 8.74
CA ILE A 57 1.03 6.73 9.52
C ILE A 57 0.64 8.13 9.99
N LEU A 58 0.09 8.96 9.11
CA LEU A 58 -0.35 10.32 9.45
C LEU A 58 -1.46 10.32 10.50
N GLN A 59 -2.41 9.39 10.40
CA GLN A 59 -3.49 9.25 11.36
C GLN A 59 -2.99 8.79 12.74
N VAL A 60 -2.07 7.82 12.77
CA VAL A 60 -1.61 7.19 14.03
C VAL A 60 -0.55 8.02 14.75
N PHE A 61 0.40 8.65 14.03
CA PHE A 61 1.51 9.38 14.63
C PHE A 61 1.25 10.88 14.77
N PHE A 62 0.64 11.49 13.76
CA PHE A 62 0.47 12.95 13.73
C PHE A 62 -0.93 13.39 14.15
N SER A 63 -1.85 12.45 14.43
CA SER A 63 -3.27 12.73 14.70
C SER A 63 -3.93 13.64 13.65
N ILE A 64 -3.35 13.69 12.45
CA ILE A 64 -3.86 14.49 11.35
C ILE A 64 -5.12 13.77 10.84
N GLN A 65 -6.24 14.51 10.78
CA GLN A 65 -7.45 13.99 10.17
C GLN A 65 -7.16 13.51 8.75
N PRO A 66 -7.74 12.39 8.31
CA PRO A 66 -7.40 11.78 7.02
C PRO A 66 -7.52 12.82 5.90
N LEU A 67 -6.42 13.01 5.15
CA LEU A 67 -6.21 14.11 4.20
C LEU A 67 -7.35 14.32 3.19
N VAL A 68 -8.16 13.29 2.91
CA VAL A 68 -9.21 13.36 1.86
C VAL A 68 -10.56 12.73 2.29
N PHE A 69 -10.60 11.72 3.17
CA PHE A 69 -11.84 11.01 3.51
C PHE A 69 -11.97 10.68 4.99
N LYS A 70 -12.97 11.27 5.66
CA LYS A 70 -13.34 10.94 7.05
C LYS A 70 -13.91 9.51 7.19
N SER A 71 -14.50 8.97 6.12
CA SER A 71 -15.10 7.62 6.12
C SER A 71 -14.06 6.51 6.02
N HIS A 72 -14.32 5.38 6.68
CA HIS A 72 -13.52 4.15 6.60
C HIS A 72 -13.85 3.29 5.37
N ILE A 73 -14.93 3.62 4.66
CA ILE A 73 -15.40 2.87 3.47
C ILE A 73 -14.37 2.97 2.34
N PHE A 74 -13.85 4.16 2.06
CA PHE A 74 -12.91 4.36 0.96
C PHE A 74 -11.60 3.58 1.15
N PRO A 75 -10.91 3.65 2.32
CA PRO A 75 -9.76 2.78 2.59
C PRO A 75 -10.07 1.28 2.44
N PHE A 76 -11.25 0.85 2.89
CA PHE A 76 -11.66 -0.55 2.80
C PHE A 76 -11.85 -1.01 1.34
N ILE A 77 -12.51 -0.19 0.51
CA ILE A 77 -12.67 -0.46 -0.93
C ILE A 77 -11.31 -0.54 -1.61
N LEU A 78 -10.37 0.37 -1.28
CA LEU A 78 -9.01 0.32 -1.82
C LEU A 78 -8.29 -0.99 -1.48
N VAL A 79 -8.44 -1.50 -0.26
CA VAL A 79 -7.88 -2.81 0.12
C VAL A 79 -8.47 -3.93 -0.74
N ILE A 80 -9.79 -3.93 -0.95
CA ILE A 80 -10.46 -4.90 -1.83
C ILE A 80 -9.89 -4.83 -3.25
N ILE A 81 -9.77 -3.62 -3.81
CA ILE A 81 -9.19 -3.41 -5.14
C ILE A 81 -7.77 -3.95 -5.22
N ILE A 82 -6.93 -3.70 -4.21
CA ILE A 82 -5.54 -4.19 -4.14
C ILE A 82 -5.48 -5.73 -4.13
N ILE A 83 -6.41 -6.39 -3.44
CA ILE A 83 -6.50 -7.86 -3.41
C ILE A 83 -6.83 -8.38 -4.80
N PHE A 84 -7.84 -7.82 -5.47
CA PHE A 84 -8.20 -8.22 -6.84
C PHE A 84 -7.07 -7.93 -7.84
N LEU A 85 -6.41 -6.77 -7.74
CA LEU A 85 -5.23 -6.46 -8.55
C LEU A 85 -4.15 -7.53 -8.37
N SER A 86 -3.95 -7.98 -7.13
CA SER A 86 -2.98 -9.04 -6.85
C SER A 86 -3.34 -10.37 -7.51
N GLN A 87 -4.63 -10.72 -7.62
CA GLN A 87 -5.06 -11.94 -8.31
C GLN A 87 -4.87 -11.82 -9.83
N ILE A 88 -5.18 -10.65 -10.40
CA ILE A 88 -4.97 -10.38 -11.83
C ILE A 88 -3.49 -10.50 -12.18
N MET A 89 -2.60 -10.00 -11.33
CA MET A 89 -1.15 -10.10 -11.54
C MET A 89 -0.60 -11.55 -11.57
N PHE A 90 -1.29 -12.52 -10.97
CA PHE A 90 -0.91 -13.94 -11.07
C PHE A 90 -1.47 -14.63 -12.33
N SER A 91 -2.43 -14.00 -12.99
CA SER A 91 -3.10 -14.51 -14.19
C SER A 91 -2.58 -13.91 -15.49
N VAL A 92 -1.79 -12.83 -15.42
CA VAL A 92 -1.14 -12.14 -16.54
C VAL A 92 0.33 -12.54 -16.56
#